data_AF-A0A0H3D8E8-F1
#
_entry.id   AF-A0A0H3D8E8-F1
#
_cell.length_a   1.000
_cell.length_b   1.000
_cell.length_c   1.000
_cell.angle_alpha   90.00
_cell.angle_beta   90.00
_cell.angle_gamma   90.00
#
_symmetry.space_group_name_H-M   'P 1'
#
loop_
_entity.id
_entity.type
_entity.pdbx_description
1 polymer ?
#
loop_
_entity_poly.entity_id
_entity_poly.type
_entity_poly.pdbx_seq_one_letter_code
_entity_poly.pdbx_strand_id
1 'polypeptide(L)' 'MDAGGDTVGVEEEFVLVDPRSGTTAAAAPRVLDLRADEPGVMAGFLQFQVETATAVCRSLS' A
#
# COMPACT_ATOMS: atom_id res chain seq x y z
N MET A 1 -12.89 -33.01 7.33
CA MET A 1 -12.30 -31.71 7.68
C MET A 1 -11.54 -31.25 6.46
N ASP A 2 -12.00 -30.19 5.80
CA ASP A 2 -11.23 -29.56 4.73
C ASP A 2 -9.99 -28.95 5.38
N ALA A 3 -8.81 -29.47 5.05
CA ALA A 3 -7.55 -28.86 5.48
C ALA A 3 -7.41 -27.59 4.64
N GLY A 4 -8.03 -26.51 5.10
CA GLY A 4 -8.21 -25.27 4.35
C GLY A 4 -6.93 -24.86 3.62
N GLY A 5 -7.00 -24.81 2.30
CA GLY A 5 -5.85 -24.51 1.46
C GLY A 5 -5.19 -23.17 1.80
N ASP A 6 -3.93 -23.02 1.39
CA ASP A 6 -3.13 -21.82 1.66
C ASP A 6 -3.84 -20.56 1.18
N THR A 7 -3.74 -19.50 1.97
CA THR A 7 -4.23 -18.17 1.63
C THR A 7 -3.05 -17.23 1.44
N VAL A 8 -3.23 -16.21 0.60
CA VAL A 8 -2.18 -15.25 0.23
C VAL A 8 -2.74 -13.84 0.12
N GLY A 9 -1.97 -12.86 0.57
CA GLY A 9 -2.18 -11.43 0.31
C GLY A 9 -0.84 -10.77 0.01
N VAL A 10 -0.86 -9.62 -0.67
CA VAL A 10 0.34 -8.87 -1.04
C VAL A 10 0.24 -7.48 -0.44
N GLU A 11 1.32 -7.07 0.22
CA GLU A 11 1.56 -5.70 0.68
C GLU A 11 2.70 -5.09 -0.13
N GLU A 12 2.52 -3.84 -0.56
CA GLU A 12 3.54 -3.05 -1.25
C GLU A 12 3.68 -1.69 -0.59
N GLU A 13 4.91 -1.30 -0.28
CA GLU A 13 5.24 0.00 0.29
C GLU A 13 5.95 0.89 -0.73
N PHE A 14 5.47 2.12 -0.84
CA PHE A 14 5.98 3.10 -1.79
C PHE A 14 6.58 4.29 -1.07
N VAL A 15 7.79 4.69 -1.48
CA VAL A 15 8.40 5.96 -1.06
C VAL A 15 8.06 7.05 -2.07
N LEU A 16 7.45 8.12 -1.59
CA LEU A 16 7.13 9.30 -2.38
C LEU A 16 8.39 10.16 -2.53
N VAL A 17 8.72 10.50 -3.77
CA VAL A 17 9.90 11.30 -4.13
C VAL A 17 9.52 12.52 -4.95
N ASP A 18 10.22 13.63 -4.74
CA ASP A 18 10.17 14.78 -5.63
C ASP A 18 10.93 14.42 -6.93
N PRO A 19 10.28 14.48 -8.10
CA PRO A 19 10.89 14.02 -9.35
C PRO A 19 12.00 14.95 -9.86
N ARG A 20 12.11 16.18 -9.35
CA ARG A 20 13.15 17.15 -9.74
C ARG A 20 14.41 16.98 -8.89
N SER A 21 14.26 16.77 -7.59
CA SER A 21 15.41 16.64 -6.66
C SER A 21 15.79 15.19 -6.35
N GLY A 22 14.89 14.23 -6.58
CA GLY A 22 15.06 12.83 -6.18
C GLY A 22 14.98 12.61 -4.66
N THR A 23 14.63 13.62 -3.89
CA THR A 23 14.53 13.54 -2.42
C THR A 23 13.16 13.03 -2.00
N THR A 24 13.05 12.49 -0.79
CA THR A 24 11.75 12.09 -0.23
C THR A 24 10.82 13.30 -0.12
N ALA A 25 9.53 13.07 -0.39
CA ALA A 25 8.49 14.08 -0.34
C ALA A 25 7.46 13.68 0.72
N ALA A 26 7.31 14.50 1.77
CA ALA A 26 6.35 14.28 2.86
C ALA A 26 4.89 14.54 2.42
N ALA A 27 4.44 13.81 1.40
CA ALA A 27 3.17 14.00 0.70
C ALA A 27 2.15 12.90 1.00
N ALA A 28 2.47 11.93 1.87
CA ALA A 28 1.57 10.80 2.14
C ALA A 28 0.17 11.22 2.61
N PRO A 29 0.01 12.17 3.56
CA PRO A 29 -1.34 12.61 3.96
C PRO A 29 -2.19 13.12 2.79
N ARG A 30 -1.60 13.91 1.90
CA ARG A 30 -2.28 14.41 0.71
C ARG A 30 -2.66 13.30 -0.27
N VAL A 31 -1.78 12.31 -0.46
CA VAL A 31 -2.07 11.17 -1.34
C VAL A 31 -3.21 10.33 -0.76
N LEU A 32 -3.21 10.10 0.55
CA LEU A 32 -4.26 9.36 1.23
C LEU A 32 -5.61 10.08 1.16
N ASP A 33 -5.64 11.40 1.36
CA ASP A 33 -6.88 12.18 1.20
C ASP A 33 -7.48 12.04 -0.21
N LEU A 34 -6.62 12.00 -1.25
CA LEU A 34 -7.06 11.80 -2.64
C LEU A 34 -7.51 10.37 -2.94
N ARG A 35 -7.21 9.42 -2.05
CA ARG A 35 -7.47 7.98 -2.18
C ARG A 35 -8.34 7.45 -1.03
N ALA A 36 -9.08 8.33 -0.35
CA ALA A 36 -9.84 7.98 0.83
C ALA A 36 -10.87 6.86 0.60
N ASP A 37 -11.37 6.72 -0.64
CA ASP A 37 -12.35 5.70 -1.02
C ASP A 37 -11.71 4.42 -1.59
N GLU A 38 -10.38 4.33 -1.67
CA GLU A 38 -9.68 3.18 -2.24
C GLU A 38 -9.36 2.16 -1.13
N PRO A 39 -10.05 1.01 -1.10
CA PRO A 39 -9.79 0.00 -0.09
C PRO A 39 -8.38 -0.57 -0.25
N GLY A 40 -7.69 -0.73 0.87
CA GLY A 40 -6.34 -1.27 0.89
C GLY A 40 -5.24 -0.24 0.66
N VAL A 41 -5.55 1.05 0.44
CA VAL A 41 -4.54 2.12 0.46
C VAL A 41 -4.45 2.69 1.88
N MET A 42 -3.25 2.74 2.46
CA MET A 42 -3.06 3.20 3.84
C MET A 42 -1.74 3.94 4.07
N ALA A 43 -1.66 4.60 5.23
CA ALA A 43 -0.45 5.29 5.66
C ALA A 43 0.64 4.28 6.01
N GLY A 44 1.85 4.49 5.46
CA GLY A 44 3.04 3.82 5.96
C GLY A 44 3.58 4.48 7.23
N PHE A 45 4.71 3.98 7.74
CA PHE A 45 5.33 4.51 8.97
C PHE A 45 5.82 5.97 8.81
N LEU A 46 6.31 6.33 7.63
CA LEU A 46 6.90 7.64 7.35
C LEU A 46 5.92 8.55 6.60
N GLN A 47 6.03 9.87 6.79
CA GLN A 47 5.17 10.86 6.09
C GLN A 47 5.38 10.91 4.57
N PHE A 48 6.38 10.21 4.06
CA PHE A 48 6.68 10.03 2.65
C PHE A 48 6.45 8.58 2.19
N GLN A 49 5.71 7.77 2.96
CA GLN A 49 5.34 6.41 2.58
C GLN A 49 3.83 6.23 2.47
N VAL A 50 3.42 5.48 1.45
CA VAL A 50 2.07 4.95 1.29
C VAL A 50 2.18 3.45 1.08
N GLU A 51 1.25 2.70 1.64
CA GLU A 51 1.19 1.26 1.52
C GLU A 51 -0.10 0.85 0.80
N THR A 52 -0.02 -0.23 0.02
CA THR A 52 -1.19 -0.91 -0.53
C THR A 52 -1.22 -2.36 -0.10
N ALA A 53 -2.41 -2.88 0.24
CA ALA A 53 -2.63 -4.27 0.56
C ALA A 53 -3.76 -4.86 -0.29
N THR A 54 -3.58 -6.08 -0.80
CA THR A 54 -4.66 -6.84 -1.45
C THR A 54 -5.59 -7.47 -0.40
N ALA A 55 -6.79 -7.87 -0.83
CA ALA A 55 -7.58 -8.81 -0.04
C ALA A 55 -6.85 -10.16 0.12
N VAL A 56 -7.34 -10.98 1.05
CA VAL A 56 -6.90 -12.38 1.18
C VAL A 56 -7.46 -13.20 0.00
N CYS A 57 -6.55 -13.80 -0.75
CA CYS A 57 -6.80 -14.62 -1.93
C CYS A 57 -6.39 -16.09 -1.67
N ARG A 58 -6.70 -16.97 -2.63
CA ARG A 58 -6.28 -18.39 -2.62
C ARG A 58 -5.11 -18.68 -3.57
N SER A 59 -4.73 -17.71 -4.39
CA SER A 59 -3.62 -17.81 -5.35
C SER A 59 -3.14 -16.41 -5.77
N LEU A 60 -1.99 -16.36 -6.46
CA LEU A 60 -1.37 -15.14 -7.02
C LEU A 60 -1.74 -14.88 -8.49
N SER A 61 -2.65 -15.67 -9.04
CA SER A 61 -3.05 -15.69 -10.46
C SER A 61 -4.19 -14.74 -10.76
#